data_AF-A0A258JZD3-F1
#
_entry.id   AF-A0A258JZD3-F1
#
_cell.length_a   1.000
_cell.length_b   1.000
_cell.length_c   1.000
_cell.angle_alpha   90.00
_cell.angle_beta   90.00
_cell.angle_gamma   90.00
#
_symmetry.space_group_name_H-M   'P 1'
#
loop_
_entity.id
_entity.type
_entity.pdbx_description
1 polymer ?
#
loop_
_entity_poly.entity_id
_entity_poly.type
_entity_poly.pdbx_seq_one_letter_code
_entity_poly.pdbx_strand_id
1 'polypeptide(L)'
;SINRDDVKKQIKNAHFNVLMTKPKNLKEYQQRMTKFAIQVLPTINKDGSVKGNHFFHEQSGIDFKANEVNQNLKLNELFIADNKTTMQMQQTEPLLEHWKINTEILASILSLLSFEIAPDVDDELPKRKRKIKR
;
A
#
# COMPACT_ATOMS: atom_id res chain seq x y z
N SER A 1 15.95 -20.24 1.15
CA SER A 1 15.63 -19.00 0.40
C SER A 1 14.47 -19.25 -0.53
N ILE A 2 13.51 -18.33 -0.56
CA ILE A 2 12.38 -18.43 -1.49
C ILE A 2 12.87 -18.04 -2.89
N ASN A 3 12.63 -18.90 -3.88
CA ASN A 3 13.01 -18.64 -5.27
C ASN A 3 11.98 -17.71 -5.92
N ARG A 4 12.44 -16.55 -6.43
CA ARG A 4 11.56 -15.55 -7.06
C ARG A 4 10.88 -16.09 -8.32
N ASP A 5 11.52 -16.97 -9.08
CA ASP A 5 10.96 -17.49 -10.32
C ASP A 5 9.83 -18.50 -10.06
N ASP A 6 9.91 -19.25 -8.96
CA ASP A 6 8.83 -20.14 -8.51
C ASP A 6 7.61 -19.32 -8.09
N VAL A 7 7.81 -18.21 -7.37
CA VAL A 7 6.71 -17.29 -7.01
C VAL A 7 6.07 -16.68 -8.25
N LYS A 8 6.86 -16.25 -9.25
CA LYS A 8 6.32 -15.78 -10.53
C LYS A 8 5.47 -16.85 -11.22
N LYS A 9 5.90 -18.11 -11.18
CA LYS A 9 5.15 -19.23 -11.76
C LYS A 9 3.83 -19.47 -11.01
N GLN A 10 3.84 -19.40 -9.68
CA GLN A 10 2.63 -19.48 -8.87
C GLN A 10 1.63 -18.37 -9.22
N ILE A 11 2.10 -17.12 -9.33
CA ILE A 11 1.26 -15.98 -9.71
C ILE A 11 0.66 -16.19 -11.12
N LYS A 12 1.45 -16.66 -12.09
CA LYS A 12 0.95 -16.99 -13.44
C LYS A 12 -0.15 -18.06 -13.39
N ASN A 13 0.09 -19.14 -12.68
CA ASN A 13 -0.86 -20.25 -12.59
C ASN A 13 -2.16 -19.80 -11.91
N ALA A 14 -2.07 -19.05 -10.81
CA ALA A 14 -3.23 -18.48 -10.14
C ALA A 14 -4.02 -17.56 -11.08
N HIS A 15 -3.34 -16.68 -11.81
CA HIS A 15 -3.98 -15.81 -12.80
C HIS A 15 -4.77 -16.60 -13.84
N PHE A 16 -4.15 -17.60 -14.48
CA PHE A 16 -4.84 -18.42 -15.48
C PHE A 16 -6.04 -19.17 -14.89
N ASN A 17 -5.89 -19.74 -13.70
CA ASN A 17 -6.98 -20.41 -13.00
C ASN A 17 -8.15 -19.47 -12.73
N VAL A 18 -7.87 -18.24 -12.28
CA VAL A 18 -8.90 -17.23 -12.07
C VAL A 18 -9.54 -16.82 -13.40
N LEU A 19 -8.78 -16.61 -14.47
CA LEU A 19 -9.37 -16.27 -15.77
C LEU A 19 -10.28 -17.36 -16.36
N MET A 20 -9.95 -18.64 -16.15
CA MET A 20 -10.81 -19.76 -16.56
C MET A 20 -12.20 -19.70 -15.91
N THR A 21 -12.28 -19.14 -14.71
CA THR A 21 -13.56 -18.95 -14.00
C THR A 21 -14.36 -17.73 -14.48
N LYS A 22 -13.87 -16.98 -15.47
CA LYS A 22 -14.52 -15.80 -16.10
C LYS A 22 -15.06 -14.79 -15.08
N PRO A 23 -14.20 -14.14 -14.29
CA PRO A 23 -14.62 -13.07 -13.39
C PRO A 23 -15.29 -11.94 -14.18
N LYS A 24 -16.36 -11.39 -13.63
CA LYS A 24 -17.17 -10.35 -14.29
C LYS A 24 -16.51 -8.97 -14.22
N ASN A 25 -15.77 -8.70 -13.14
CA ASN A 25 -15.14 -7.41 -12.88
C ASN A 25 -13.79 -7.57 -12.14
N LEU A 26 -13.03 -6.48 -12.04
CA LEU A 26 -11.72 -6.47 -11.38
C LEU A 26 -11.80 -6.87 -9.90
N LYS A 27 -12.85 -6.45 -9.19
CA LYS A 27 -13.04 -6.77 -7.76
C LYS A 27 -13.23 -8.27 -7.54
N GLU A 28 -14.02 -8.91 -8.38
CA GLU A 28 -14.22 -10.36 -8.34
C GLU A 28 -12.92 -11.10 -8.71
N TYR A 29 -12.18 -10.61 -9.69
CA TYR A 29 -10.85 -11.13 -9.99
C TYR A 29 -9.91 -11.03 -8.78
N GLN A 30 -9.83 -9.87 -8.11
CA GLN A 30 -9.04 -9.66 -6.89
C GLN A 30 -9.45 -10.63 -5.77
N GLN A 31 -10.75 -10.76 -5.50
CA GLN A 31 -11.29 -11.69 -4.49
C GLN A 31 -11.01 -13.16 -4.80
N ARG A 32 -10.88 -13.53 -6.07
CA ARG A 32 -10.52 -14.90 -6.46
C ARG A 32 -9.02 -15.12 -6.33
N MET A 33 -8.20 -14.10 -6.61
CA MET A 33 -6.75 -14.17 -6.43
C MET A 33 -6.33 -14.31 -4.96
N THR A 34 -7.07 -13.72 -4.02
CA THR A 34 -6.79 -13.88 -2.58
C THR A 34 -6.91 -15.33 -2.10
N LYS A 35 -7.70 -16.18 -2.77
CA LYS A 35 -7.74 -17.64 -2.48
C LYS A 35 -6.41 -18.34 -2.72
N PHE A 36 -5.54 -17.74 -3.51
CA PHE A 36 -4.17 -18.20 -3.77
C PHE A 36 -3.12 -17.43 -2.96
N ALA A 37 -3.53 -16.71 -1.91
CA ALA A 37 -2.66 -15.84 -1.11
C ALA A 37 -1.91 -14.79 -1.96
N ILE A 38 -2.58 -14.29 -3.02
CA ILE A 38 -2.05 -13.26 -3.91
C ILE A 38 -3.00 -12.06 -3.89
N GLN A 39 -2.49 -10.91 -3.46
CA GLN A 39 -3.21 -9.64 -3.54
C GLN A 39 -2.86 -8.94 -4.86
N VAL A 40 -3.87 -8.37 -5.50
CA VAL A 40 -3.70 -7.64 -6.76
C VAL A 40 -4.00 -6.16 -6.54
N LEU A 41 -2.95 -5.34 -6.63
CA LEU A 41 -2.98 -3.93 -6.29
C LEU A 41 -2.85 -3.09 -7.57
N PRO A 42 -3.92 -2.38 -8.00
CA PRO A 42 -3.81 -1.46 -9.13
C PRO A 42 -2.99 -0.24 -8.73
N THR A 43 -2.10 0.20 -9.61
CA THR A 43 -1.37 1.46 -9.45
C THR A 43 -2.15 2.56 -10.15
N ILE A 44 -2.62 3.55 -9.38
CA ILE A 44 -3.38 4.69 -9.89
C ILE A 44 -2.44 5.88 -10.10
N ASN A 45 -2.52 6.52 -11.26
CA ASN A 45 -1.81 7.76 -11.57
C ASN A 45 -2.48 8.96 -10.88
N LYS A 46 -1.80 10.11 -10.85
CA LYS A 46 -2.35 11.34 -10.27
C LYS A 46 -3.65 11.83 -10.94
N ASP A 47 -3.87 11.43 -12.19
CA ASP A 47 -5.06 11.73 -12.99
C ASP A 47 -6.22 10.73 -12.76
N GLY A 48 -6.04 9.75 -11.88
CA GLY A 48 -7.03 8.69 -11.61
C GLY A 48 -6.97 7.51 -12.58
N SER A 49 -6.10 7.52 -13.59
CA SER A 49 -5.95 6.42 -14.54
C SER A 49 -5.16 5.24 -13.95
N VAL A 50 -5.50 4.00 -14.31
CA VAL A 50 -4.76 2.80 -13.88
C VAL A 50 -3.48 2.66 -14.72
N LYS A 51 -2.32 2.91 -14.11
CA LYS A 51 -0.99 2.79 -14.72
C LYS A 51 -0.58 1.34 -14.97
N GLY A 52 -1.01 0.42 -14.10
CA GLY A 52 -0.64 -0.98 -14.12
C GLY A 52 -1.10 -1.71 -12.86
N ASN A 53 -0.66 -2.96 -12.68
CA ASN A 53 -1.03 -3.78 -11.52
C ASN A 53 0.22 -4.40 -10.88
N HIS A 54 0.15 -4.57 -9.58
CA HIS A 54 1.12 -5.27 -8.73
C HIS A 54 0.50 -6.56 -8.19
N PHE A 55 1.34 -7.58 -8.03
CA PHE A 55 0.97 -8.87 -7.45
C PHE A 55 1.81 -9.09 -6.20
N PHE A 56 1.17 -8.97 -5.05
CA PHE A 56 1.79 -9.25 -3.77
C PHE A 56 1.49 -10.69 -3.36
N HIS A 57 2.54 -11.51 -3.27
CA HIS A 57 2.43 -12.89 -2.80
C HIS A 57 2.68 -12.94 -1.29
N GLU A 58 1.64 -13.23 -0.51
CA GLU A 58 1.65 -13.11 0.94
C GLU A 58 2.65 -14.07 1.60
N GLN A 59 2.71 -15.32 1.13
CA GLN A 59 3.56 -16.35 1.74
C GLN A 59 5.05 -16.04 1.61
N SER A 60 5.45 -15.39 0.51
CA SER A 60 6.85 -14.99 0.30
C SER A 60 7.16 -13.56 0.73
N GLY A 61 6.12 -12.74 0.95
CA GLY A 61 6.26 -11.30 1.16
C GLY A 61 6.87 -10.55 -0.03
N ILE A 62 6.74 -11.09 -1.25
CA ILE A 62 7.36 -10.50 -2.45
C ILE A 62 6.28 -9.83 -3.28
N ASP A 63 6.55 -8.58 -3.64
CA ASP A 63 5.78 -7.83 -4.63
C ASP A 63 6.45 -7.92 -6.01
N PHE A 64 5.63 -8.11 -7.04
CA PHE A 64 6.04 -8.06 -8.43
C PHE A 64 5.13 -7.13 -9.23
N LYS A 65 5.72 -6.29 -10.07
CA LYS A 65 4.94 -5.62 -11.12
C LYS A 65 4.41 -6.67 -12.10
N ALA A 66 3.22 -6.47 -12.65
CA ALA A 66 2.63 -7.38 -13.63
C ALA A 66 3.61 -7.76 -14.76
N ASN A 67 4.28 -6.77 -15.35
CA ASN A 67 5.24 -6.97 -16.44
C ASN A 67 6.51 -7.75 -16.00
N GLU A 68 6.88 -7.74 -14.72
CA GLU A 68 8.02 -8.51 -14.20
C GLU A 68 7.68 -10.01 -14.08
N VAL A 69 6.39 -10.33 -13.97
CA VAL A 69 5.88 -11.69 -13.99
C VAL A 69 5.66 -12.14 -15.44
N ASN A 70 4.86 -11.40 -16.22
CA ASN A 70 4.57 -11.67 -17.64
C ASN A 70 3.99 -10.43 -18.34
N GLN A 71 4.30 -10.24 -19.62
CA GLN A 71 3.66 -9.21 -20.44
C GLN A 71 2.14 -9.43 -20.60
N ASN A 72 1.69 -10.69 -20.57
CA ASN A 72 0.28 -11.07 -20.73
C ASN A 72 -0.56 -10.89 -19.46
N LEU A 73 0.02 -10.43 -18.34
CA LEU A 73 -0.69 -10.23 -17.07
C LEU A 73 -1.32 -8.83 -16.94
N LYS A 74 -1.42 -8.08 -18.05
CA LYS A 74 -2.05 -6.77 -18.06
C LYS A 74 -3.56 -6.89 -17.94
N LEU A 75 -4.06 -6.76 -16.72
CA LEU A 75 -5.51 -6.72 -16.43
C LEU A 75 -6.20 -5.47 -16.99
N ASN A 76 -5.41 -4.47 -17.37
CA ASN A 76 -5.90 -3.22 -17.91
C ASN A 76 -6.72 -3.42 -19.18
N GLU A 77 -6.54 -4.50 -19.94
CA GLU A 77 -7.36 -4.78 -21.14
C GLU A 77 -8.63 -5.58 -20.82
N LEU A 78 -8.63 -6.33 -19.71
CA LEU A 78 -9.69 -7.28 -19.37
C LEU A 78 -10.91 -6.63 -18.71
N PHE A 79 -10.72 -5.52 -17.98
CA PHE A 79 -11.79 -4.89 -17.19
C PHE A 79 -11.99 -3.39 -17.49
N ILE A 80 -11.61 -2.92 -18.70
CA ILE A 80 -11.74 -1.50 -19.11
C ILE A 80 -13.19 -1.00 -19.00
N ALA A 81 -14.19 -1.84 -19.29
CA ALA A 81 -15.59 -1.40 -19.28
C ALA A 81 -16.08 -0.93 -17.90
N ASP A 82 -15.54 -1.51 -16.82
CA ASP A 82 -15.96 -1.20 -15.44
C ASP A 82 -15.19 -0.04 -14.82
N ASN A 83 -14.09 0.41 -15.43
CA ASN A 83 -13.29 1.49 -14.85
C ASN A 83 -14.03 2.85 -14.93
N LYS A 84 -14.96 3.04 -15.87
CA LYS A 84 -15.80 4.25 -15.95
C LYS A 84 -16.84 4.31 -14.83
N THR A 85 -17.28 3.15 -14.34
CA THR A 85 -18.31 3.04 -13.30
C THR A 85 -17.70 2.86 -11.90
N THR A 86 -16.49 2.30 -11.80
CA THR A 86 -15.76 2.08 -10.53
C THR A 86 -15.01 3.34 -10.05
N MET A 87 -14.98 4.42 -10.84
CA MET A 87 -14.41 5.72 -10.43
C MET A 87 -15.11 6.35 -9.20
N GLN A 88 -16.24 5.79 -8.76
CA GLN A 88 -17.02 6.28 -7.61
C GLN A 88 -16.97 5.38 -6.37
N MET A 89 -16.28 4.23 -6.37
CA MET A 89 -16.32 3.30 -5.22
C MET A 89 -14.99 2.65 -4.89
N GLN A 90 -14.07 3.47 -4.35
CA GLN A 90 -13.24 3.15 -3.17
C GLN A 90 -12.31 4.35 -2.83
N GLN A 91 -12.87 5.55 -2.76
CA GLN A 91 -12.59 6.42 -1.62
C GLN A 91 -13.63 6.08 -0.56
N THR A 92 -13.66 4.82 -0.11
CA THR A 92 -14.11 4.60 1.27
C THR A 92 -12.90 5.02 2.06
N GLU A 93 -12.88 6.29 2.49
CA GLU A 93 -12.04 6.66 3.60
C GLU A 93 -12.20 5.55 4.63
N PRO A 94 -11.12 4.92 5.16
CA PRO A 94 -11.28 4.31 6.47
C PRO A 94 -11.85 5.45 7.30
N LEU A 95 -13.06 5.28 7.82
CA LEU A 95 -13.69 6.22 8.74
C LEU A 95 -12.62 6.56 9.76
N LEU A 96 -11.93 7.67 9.54
CA LEU A 96 -10.91 8.18 10.42
C LEU A 96 -11.76 8.84 11.49
N GLU A 97 -12.32 7.99 12.36
CA GLU A 97 -12.88 8.42 13.62
C GLU A 97 -11.73 9.09 14.34
N HIS A 98 -11.61 10.39 14.10
CA HIS A 98 -11.31 11.41 15.05
C HIS A 98 -10.56 10.87 16.28
N TRP A 99 -9.28 10.57 16.11
CA TRP A 99 -8.32 10.51 17.21
C TRP A 99 -8.14 11.94 17.71
N LYS A 100 -9.20 12.51 18.31
CA LYS A 100 -9.11 13.77 19.02
C LYS A 100 -8.31 13.47 20.27
N ILE A 101 -7.00 13.56 20.13
CA ILE A 101 -6.12 13.49 21.27
C ILE A 101 -6.50 14.63 22.21
N ASN A 102 -6.89 14.26 23.42
CA ASN A 102 -7.01 15.22 24.50
C ASN A 102 -5.60 15.70 24.85
N THR A 103 -5.32 16.95 24.50
CA THR A 103 -4.05 17.62 24.77
C THR A 103 -3.74 17.66 26.27
N GLU A 104 -4.75 17.62 27.15
CA GLU A 104 -4.56 17.56 28.60
C GLU A 104 -4.05 16.20 29.07
N ILE A 105 -4.46 15.10 28.40
CA ILE A 105 -3.96 13.75 28.68
C ILE A 105 -2.50 13.66 28.25
N LEU A 106 -2.15 14.18 27.06
CA LEU A 106 -0.75 14.24 26.65
C LEU A 106 0.08 15.13 27.57
N ALA A 107 -0.43 16.30 27.98
CA ALA A 107 0.27 17.19 28.90
C ALA A 107 0.51 16.54 30.27
N SER A 108 -0.46 15.77 30.77
CA SER A 108 -0.32 15.02 32.01
C SER A 108 0.72 13.90 31.90
N ILE A 109 0.73 13.16 30.79
CA ILE A 109 1.75 12.14 30.51
C ILE A 109 3.14 12.76 30.38
N LEU A 110 3.27 13.89 29.67
CA LEU A 110 4.53 14.62 29.53
C LEU A 110 5.03 15.16 30.87
N SER A 111 4.13 15.65 31.71
CA SER A 111 4.45 16.11 33.07
C SER A 111 4.91 14.97 33.97
N LEU A 112 4.39 13.76 33.78
CA LEU A 112 4.78 12.57 34.53
C LEU A 112 6.16 12.05 34.09
N LEU A 113 6.47 12.13 32.79
CA LEU A 113 7.78 11.74 32.25
C LEU A 113 8.89 12.78 32.47
N SER A 114 8.54 14.05 32.74
CA SER A 114 9.52 15.12 32.99
C SER A 114 10.19 15.02 34.37
N PHE A 115 9.94 13.96 35.14
CA PHE A 115 10.48 13.72 36.47
C PHE A 115 11.56 12.63 36.49
N GLU A 116 12.53 12.71 35.57
CA GLU A 116 13.83 12.03 35.75
C GLU A 116 14.92 12.71 34.91
N ILE A 117 15.14 14.00 35.14
CA ILE A 117 16.40 14.66 34.79
C ILE A 117 16.86 15.41 36.04
N ALA A 118 17.81 14.78 36.74
CA ALA A 118 18.58 15.41 37.80
C ALA A 118 19.17 16.74 37.28
N PRO A 119 19.15 17.82 38.08
CA PRO A 119 19.65 19.10 37.64
C PRO A 119 21.15 19.13 37.86
N ASP A 120 21.95 18.82 36.84
CA ASP A 120 23.27 19.42 36.72
C ASP A 120 23.88 19.23 35.34
N VAL A 121 24.74 20.19 34.97
CA VAL A 121 25.57 20.27 33.76
C VAL A 121 24.90 21.00 32.58
N ASP A 122 24.91 22.32 32.74
CA ASP A 122 25.28 23.33 31.75
C ASP A 122 26.09 22.77 30.56
N ASP A 123 25.53 22.83 29.34
CA ASP A 123 26.36 23.05 28.15
C ASP A 123 25.56 23.48 26.91
N GLU A 124 26.08 24.53 26.28
CA GLU A 124 25.62 25.26 25.09
C GLU A 124 25.03 24.40 23.95
N LEU A 125 23.82 24.77 23.49
CA LEU A 125 23.32 24.37 22.17
C LEU A 125 23.86 25.31 21.06
N PRO A 126 24.57 24.81 20.04
CA PRO A 126 25.08 25.65 18.96
C PRO A 126 23.95 26.06 17.99
N LYS A 127 23.75 27.37 17.86
CA LYS A 127 22.79 28.02 16.95
C LYS A 127 23.12 27.69 15.47
N ARG A 128 22.27 26.90 14.82
CA ARG A 128 22.31 26.66 13.36
C ARG A 128 21.95 27.94 12.59
N LYS A 129 22.94 28.59 11.97
CA LYS A 129 22.74 29.71 11.02
C LYS A 129 22.33 29.17 9.64
N ARG A 130 21.15 29.55 9.14
CA ARG A 130 20.73 29.35 7.74
C ARG A 130 21.34 30.46 6.88
N LYS A 131 22.22 30.11 5.92
CA LYS A 131 22.70 31.04 4.89
C LYS A 131 21.73 31.02 3.71
N ILE A 132 21.10 32.16 3.42
CA ILE A 132 20.37 32.44 2.18
C ILE A 132 21.38 33.01 1.18
N LYS A 133 21.50 32.39 0.00
CA LYS A 133 22.35 32.84 -1.11
C LYS A 133 21.48 33.73 -2.02
N ARG A 134 21.84 35.01 -2.15
CA ARG A 134 21.40 35.88 -3.26
C ARG A 134 22.33 35.68 -4.44
#